data_AF-A0A7C0YVA5-F1
#
_entry.id   AF-A0A7C0YVA5-F1
#
_cell.length_a   1.000
_cell.length_b   1.000
_cell.length_c   1.000
_cell.angle_alpha   90.00
_cell.angle_beta   90.00
_cell.angle_gamma   90.00
#
_symmetry.space_group_name_H-M   'P 1'
#
loop_
_entity.id
_entity.type
_entity.pdbx_description
1 polymer ?
#
loop_
_entity_poly.entity_id
_entity_poly.type
_entity_poly.pdbx_seq_one_letter_code
_entity_poly.pdbx_strand_id
1 'polypeptide(L)'
;MGKRLIHQRRGSANTPYISPSFKHKGPVAYPLIDEGEGIIVDIIHNPGTSSPVSVVEVNGKKFKMLAPEGAIVGNKIRFTKEPLIKPGNVLPLGSIPEGTPIYNIESNPGDGGKFARSGGNYGTVMSHGDKVIV
;
A
#
# COMPACT_ATOMS: atom_id res chain seq x y z
N MET A 1 41.09 19.10 13.70
CA MET A 1 40.24 17.96 13.30
C MET A 1 38.81 18.43 13.08
N GLY A 2 38.14 17.97 12.02
CA GLY A 2 36.75 18.33 11.71
C GLY A 2 35.72 17.59 12.58
N LYS A 3 34.54 18.18 12.78
CA LYS A 3 33.39 17.53 13.45
C LYS A 3 32.59 16.69 12.45
N ARG A 4 31.84 15.69 12.95
CA ARG A 4 30.91 14.89 12.13
C ARG A 4 29.83 15.75 11.46
N LEU A 5 29.57 15.47 10.19
CA LEU A 5 28.52 16.10 9.36
C LEU A 5 27.12 15.61 9.75
N ILE A 6 26.08 16.35 9.35
CA ILE A 6 24.68 16.02 9.69
C ILE A 6 24.28 14.62 9.20
N HIS A 7 24.63 14.25 7.96
CA HIS A 7 24.30 12.92 7.43
C HIS A 7 24.98 11.78 8.21
N GLN A 8 26.20 12.00 8.72
CA GLN A 8 26.89 11.03 9.57
C GLN A 8 26.22 10.89 10.95
N ARG A 9 25.55 11.95 11.44
CA ARG A 9 24.79 11.92 12.70
C ARG A 9 23.40 11.31 12.55
N ARG A 10 22.81 11.33 11.35
CA ARG A 10 21.48 10.73 11.11
C ARG A 10 21.45 9.23 11.40
N GLY A 11 22.53 8.51 11.10
CA GLY A 11 22.64 7.07 11.34
C GLY A 11 22.78 6.68 12.82
N SER A 12 23.11 7.62 13.72
CA SER A 12 23.32 7.31 15.14
C SER A 12 22.04 7.26 15.96
N ALA A 13 20.86 7.28 15.32
CA ALA A 13 19.55 7.19 15.97
C ALA A 13 19.35 8.17 17.14
N ASN A 14 19.85 9.41 17.00
CA ASN A 14 19.60 10.46 17.99
C ASN A 14 18.23 11.13 17.75
N THR A 15 17.56 11.54 18.83
CA THR A 15 16.21 12.13 18.85
C THR A 15 15.88 13.14 17.73
N PRO A 16 16.74 14.10 17.32
CA PRO A 16 16.38 15.04 16.25
C PRO A 16 16.20 14.41 14.87
N TYR A 17 16.66 13.17 14.65
CA TYR A 17 16.59 12.50 13.34
C TYR A 17 15.60 11.33 13.31
N ILE A 18 14.90 11.06 14.42
CA ILE A 18 13.94 9.95 14.53
C ILE A 18 12.55 10.42 14.11
N SER A 19 11.88 9.65 13.25
CA SER A 19 10.46 9.87 12.96
C SER A 19 9.61 9.60 14.19
N PRO A 20 8.61 10.43 14.53
CA PRO A 20 7.73 10.23 15.68
C PRO A 20 6.73 9.07 15.45
N SER A 21 7.25 7.85 15.39
CA SER A 21 6.52 6.63 15.04
C SER A 21 5.35 6.31 15.97
N PHE A 22 5.41 6.76 17.23
CA PHE A 22 4.31 6.65 18.19
C PHE A 22 3.02 7.39 17.76
N LYS A 23 3.12 8.34 16.82
CA LYS A 23 1.94 9.02 16.23
C LYS A 23 1.33 8.24 15.07
N HIS A 24 2.06 7.29 14.49
CA HIS A 24 1.61 6.54 13.32
C HIS A 24 0.50 5.58 13.74
N LYS A 25 -0.52 5.43 12.90
CA LYS A 25 -1.69 4.59 13.19
C LYS A 25 -1.43 3.09 12.95
N GLY A 26 -0.21 2.69 12.62
CA GLY A 26 0.18 1.30 12.35
C GLY A 26 0.64 1.08 10.90
N PRO A 27 1.04 -0.14 10.57
CA PRO A 27 1.50 -0.48 9.21
C PRO A 27 0.32 -0.48 8.24
N VAL A 28 0.59 0.02 7.03
CA VAL A 28 -0.32 -0.06 5.89
C VAL A 28 0.28 -1.08 4.93
N ALA A 29 -0.40 -2.21 4.76
CA ALA A 29 0.09 -3.33 3.97
C ALA A 29 -1.09 -4.22 3.52
N TYR A 30 -0.89 -4.98 2.43
CA TYR A 30 -1.84 -6.03 2.07
C TYR A 30 -1.89 -7.12 3.15
N PRO A 31 -3.08 -7.68 3.41
CA PRO A 31 -3.19 -8.86 4.26
C PRO A 31 -2.61 -10.09 3.52
N LEU A 32 -2.01 -11.01 4.27
CA LEU A 32 -1.50 -12.29 3.73
C LEU A 32 -2.68 -13.25 3.50
N ILE A 33 -3.39 -13.05 2.39
CA ILE A 33 -4.59 -13.82 2.00
C ILE A 33 -4.52 -14.08 0.50
N ASP A 34 -4.80 -15.32 0.07
CA ASP A 34 -4.85 -15.67 -1.35
C ASP A 34 -6.10 -15.12 -2.05
N GLU A 35 -7.28 -15.39 -1.48
CA GLU A 35 -8.56 -14.93 -2.00
C GLU A 35 -9.51 -14.56 -0.86
N GLY A 36 -10.32 -13.53 -1.07
CA GLY A 36 -11.30 -13.10 -0.09
C GLY A 36 -12.03 -11.83 -0.48
N GLU A 37 -13.07 -11.52 0.29
CA GLU A 37 -13.80 -10.25 0.20
C GLU A 37 -13.57 -9.44 1.48
N GLY A 38 -13.37 -8.14 1.31
CA GLY A 38 -13.26 -7.18 2.38
C GLY A 38 -14.29 -6.06 2.22
N ILE A 39 -14.67 -5.45 3.34
CA ILE A 39 -15.55 -4.28 3.36
C ILE A 39 -14.78 -3.10 3.94
N ILE A 40 -14.86 -1.93 3.29
CA ILE A 40 -14.32 -0.70 3.86
C ILE A 40 -15.19 -0.29 5.04
N VAL A 41 -14.63 -0.30 6.24
CA VAL A 41 -15.32 0.09 7.48
C VAL A 41 -15.16 1.58 7.76
N ASP A 42 -13.98 2.13 7.46
CA ASP A 42 -13.65 3.52 7.77
C ASP A 42 -12.51 4.04 6.88
N ILE A 43 -12.37 5.36 6.77
CA ILE A 43 -11.28 6.03 6.06
C ILE A 43 -10.61 7.01 7.03
N ILE A 44 -9.34 6.75 7.35
CA ILE A 44 -8.62 7.46 8.39
C ILE A 44 -7.40 8.22 7.84
N HIS A 45 -7.03 9.29 8.54
CA HIS A 45 -5.74 9.93 8.36
C HIS A 45 -4.66 9.22 9.19
N ASN A 46 -3.58 8.79 8.55
CA ASN A 46 -2.41 8.22 9.22
C ASN A 46 -1.22 9.17 9.06
N PRO A 47 -0.73 9.81 10.14
CA PRO A 47 0.38 10.78 10.07
C PRO A 47 1.68 10.23 9.48
N GLY A 48 1.89 8.91 9.55
CA GLY A 48 3.07 8.24 8.98
C GLY A 48 3.00 8.01 7.47
N THR A 49 1.90 8.36 6.83
CA THR A 49 1.68 8.20 5.39
C THR A 49 1.07 9.47 4.80
N SER A 50 1.54 9.89 3.63
CA SER A 50 0.99 11.07 2.94
C SER A 50 -0.42 10.85 2.36
N SER A 51 -0.89 9.60 2.28
CA SER A 51 -2.17 9.21 1.66
C SER A 51 -3.24 8.94 2.72
N PRO A 52 -4.54 9.14 2.41
CA PRO A 52 -5.61 8.55 3.19
C PRO A 52 -5.50 7.01 3.22
N VAL A 53 -5.91 6.42 4.33
CA VAL A 53 -5.83 4.97 4.60
C VAL A 53 -7.25 4.44 4.80
N SER A 54 -7.59 3.37 4.09
CA SER A 54 -8.84 2.64 4.29
C SER A 54 -8.64 1.56 5.37
N VAL A 55 -9.61 1.46 6.28
CA VAL A 55 -9.72 0.34 7.22
C VAL A 55 -10.64 -0.69 6.59
N VAL A 56 -10.08 -1.82 6.18
CA VAL A 56 -10.78 -2.90 5.48
C VAL A 56 -10.96 -4.06 6.44
N GLU A 57 -12.19 -4.53 6.60
CA GLU A 57 -12.50 -5.72 7.38
C GLU A 57 -12.60 -6.94 6.47
N VAL A 58 -11.78 -7.96 6.75
CA VAL A 58 -11.74 -9.23 6.02
C VAL A 58 -11.83 -10.36 7.05
N ASN A 59 -12.83 -11.22 6.94
CA ASN A 59 -13.05 -12.37 7.85
C ASN A 59 -13.01 -11.98 9.35
N GLY A 60 -13.64 -10.85 9.71
CA GLY A 60 -13.70 -10.34 11.09
C GLY A 60 -12.41 -9.68 11.60
N LYS A 61 -11.37 -9.54 10.78
CA LYS A 61 -10.12 -8.86 11.10
C LYS A 61 -10.00 -7.54 10.33
N LYS A 62 -9.54 -6.49 11.01
CA LYS A 62 -9.35 -5.16 10.40
C LYS A 62 -7.91 -4.98 9.93
N PHE A 63 -7.76 -4.64 8.67
CA PHE A 63 -6.51 -4.33 8.00
C PHE A 63 -6.50 -2.87 7.53
N LYS A 64 -5.31 -2.30 7.39
CA LYS A 64 -5.13 -0.93 6.92
C LYS A 64 -4.47 -0.96 5.55
N MET A 65 -5.16 -0.43 4.56
CA MET A 65 -4.73 -0.41 3.17
C MET A 65 -4.72 1.02 2.64
N LEU A 66 -4.00 1.25 1.55
CA LEU A 66 -4.08 2.54 0.87
C LEU A 66 -5.47 2.69 0.25
N ALA A 67 -6.11 3.83 0.50
CA ALA A 67 -7.43 4.11 -0.04
C ALA A 67 -7.31 4.47 -1.53
N PRO A 68 -8.04 3.80 -2.44
CA PRO A 68 -8.17 4.26 -3.82
C PRO A 68 -8.95 5.58 -3.88
N GLU A 69 -8.80 6.30 -4.99
CA GLU A 69 -9.70 7.40 -5.31
C GLU A 69 -11.14 6.88 -5.46
N GLY A 70 -12.11 7.61 -4.89
CA GLY A 70 -13.51 7.20 -4.90
C GLY A 70 -13.86 6.08 -3.89
N ALA A 71 -12.97 5.77 -2.93
CA ALA A 71 -13.31 4.87 -1.83
C ALA A 71 -14.46 5.43 -1.00
N ILE A 72 -15.49 4.60 -0.77
CA ILE A 72 -16.65 4.91 0.07
C ILE A 72 -16.76 3.85 1.16
N VAL A 73 -17.17 4.24 2.36
CA VAL A 73 -17.45 3.32 3.45
C VAL A 73 -18.60 2.37 3.04
N GLY A 74 -18.39 1.08 3.25
CA GLY A 74 -19.29 0.01 2.79
C GLY A 74 -18.93 -0.58 1.42
N ASN A 75 -17.99 0.02 0.67
CA ASN A 75 -17.52 -0.59 -0.57
C ASN A 75 -16.87 -1.94 -0.32
N LYS A 76 -17.13 -2.89 -1.22
CA LYS A 76 -16.48 -4.19 -1.24
C LYS A 76 -15.17 -4.12 -2.01
N ILE A 77 -14.10 -4.64 -1.40
CA ILE A 77 -12.79 -4.87 -2.01
C ILE A 77 -12.64 -6.37 -2.18
N ARG A 78 -12.22 -6.82 -3.35
CA ARG A 78 -11.94 -8.24 -3.61
C ARG A 78 -10.45 -8.48 -3.75
N PHE A 79 -9.97 -9.52 -3.09
CA PHE A 79 -8.66 -10.13 -3.28
C PHE A 79 -8.88 -11.38 -4.12
N THR A 80 -8.46 -11.37 -5.38
CA THR A 80 -8.72 -12.49 -6.29
C THR A 80 -7.68 -12.56 -7.40
N LYS A 81 -7.54 -13.77 -7.97
CA LYS A 81 -6.76 -14.02 -9.18
C LYS A 81 -7.61 -13.81 -10.44
N GLU A 82 -8.94 -13.81 -10.32
CA GLU A 82 -9.87 -13.54 -11.41
C GLU A 82 -9.73 -12.08 -11.89
N PRO A 83 -9.83 -11.81 -13.20
CA PRO A 83 -9.69 -10.46 -13.76
C PRO A 83 -10.94 -9.60 -13.50
N LEU A 84 -11.27 -9.36 -12.23
CA LEU A 84 -12.32 -8.42 -11.82
C LEU A 84 -11.71 -7.04 -11.56
N ILE A 85 -11.57 -6.26 -12.64
CA ILE A 85 -10.94 -4.95 -12.61
C ILE A 85 -11.94 -3.92 -12.08
N LYS A 86 -11.79 -3.54 -10.82
CA LYS A 86 -12.48 -2.41 -10.21
C LYS A 86 -11.51 -1.62 -9.32
N PRO A 87 -11.62 -0.29 -9.25
CA PRO A 87 -10.80 0.51 -8.34
C PRO A 87 -10.91 -0.01 -6.91
N GLY A 88 -9.76 -0.28 -6.29
CA GLY A 88 -9.67 -0.83 -4.94
C GLY A 88 -9.48 -2.34 -4.84
N ASN A 89 -9.80 -3.11 -5.89
CA ASN A 89 -9.52 -4.55 -5.91
C ASN A 89 -8.02 -4.82 -5.96
N VAL A 90 -7.62 -5.95 -5.38
CA VAL A 90 -6.23 -6.39 -5.34
C VAL A 90 -6.11 -7.65 -6.18
N LEU A 91 -5.27 -7.56 -7.22
CA LEU A 91 -5.02 -8.64 -8.16
C LEU A 91 -3.52 -8.81 -8.37
N PRO A 92 -3.06 -10.02 -8.72
CA PRO A 92 -1.71 -10.23 -9.25
C PRO A 92 -1.52 -9.44 -10.56
N LEU A 93 -0.32 -8.92 -10.78
CA LEU A 93 -0.01 -8.11 -11.98
C LEU A 93 -0.28 -8.84 -13.29
N GLY A 94 -0.05 -10.16 -13.34
CA GLY A 94 -0.31 -10.95 -14.55
C GLY A 94 -1.80 -11.03 -14.95
N SER A 95 -2.73 -10.69 -14.06
CA SER A 95 -4.17 -10.64 -14.35
C SER A 95 -4.66 -9.25 -14.74
N ILE A 96 -3.81 -8.21 -14.67
CA ILE A 96 -4.19 -6.82 -14.91
C ILE A 96 -3.87 -6.44 -16.37
N PRO A 97 -4.81 -5.90 -17.15
CA PRO A 97 -4.53 -5.50 -18.53
C PRO A 97 -3.50 -4.37 -18.63
N GLU A 98 -2.80 -4.35 -19.75
CA GLU A 98 -1.88 -3.26 -20.10
C GLU A 98 -2.64 -1.93 -20.24
N GLY A 99 -1.97 -0.84 -19.88
CA GLY A 99 -2.54 0.50 -19.81
C GLY A 99 -3.31 0.79 -18.52
N THR A 100 -3.53 -0.18 -17.64
CA THR A 100 -4.30 0.03 -16.40
C THR A 100 -3.47 0.80 -15.35
N PRO A 101 -4.02 1.85 -14.72
CA PRO A 101 -3.37 2.51 -13.59
C PRO A 101 -3.50 1.65 -12.33
N ILE A 102 -2.38 1.44 -11.65
CA ILE A 102 -2.24 0.61 -10.45
C ILE A 102 -1.51 1.36 -9.34
N TYR A 103 -1.65 0.92 -8.08
CA TYR A 103 -1.00 1.54 -6.93
C TYR A 103 -0.65 0.50 -5.87
N ASN A 104 0.20 0.89 -4.90
CA ASN A 104 0.66 0.02 -3.81
C ASN A 104 1.28 -1.32 -4.27
N ILE A 105 2.17 -1.25 -5.25
CA ILE A 105 2.70 -2.44 -5.93
C ILE A 105 3.74 -3.16 -5.06
N GLU A 106 3.66 -4.49 -4.99
CA GLU A 106 4.64 -5.33 -4.29
C GLU A 106 5.95 -5.44 -5.07
N SER A 107 7.10 -5.40 -4.38
CA SER A 107 8.40 -5.66 -5.01
C SER A 107 8.67 -7.16 -5.11
N ASN A 108 8.27 -7.90 -4.08
CA ASN A 108 8.23 -9.35 -4.07
C ASN A 108 6.82 -9.80 -3.66
N PRO A 109 6.30 -10.90 -4.24
CA PRO A 109 4.99 -11.42 -3.86
C PRO A 109 4.86 -11.60 -2.33
N GLY A 110 3.87 -10.93 -1.73
CA GLY A 110 3.57 -10.99 -0.30
C GLY A 110 4.33 -9.98 0.58
N ASP A 111 5.07 -9.02 0.01
CA ASP A 111 5.78 -8.00 0.80
C ASP A 111 4.90 -6.84 1.30
N GLY A 112 3.61 -6.85 0.93
CA GLY A 112 2.59 -5.92 1.40
C GLY A 112 2.55 -4.57 0.68
N GLY A 113 3.36 -4.38 -0.36
CA GLY A 113 3.39 -3.18 -1.19
C GLY A 113 4.56 -2.24 -0.83
N LYS A 114 5.34 -1.87 -1.85
CA LYS A 114 6.53 -1.01 -1.74
C LYS A 114 6.49 0.19 -2.67
N PHE A 115 5.97 0.03 -3.88
CA PHE A 115 5.98 1.09 -4.90
C PHE A 115 4.63 1.78 -5.04
N ALA A 116 4.63 3.00 -5.60
CA ALA A 116 3.43 3.82 -5.83
C ALA A 116 2.53 3.96 -4.58
N ARG A 117 3.12 4.42 -3.45
CA ARG A 117 2.45 4.51 -2.14
C ARG A 117 2.09 5.93 -1.69
N SER A 118 2.64 6.95 -2.33
CA SER A 118 2.36 8.34 -2.02
C SER A 118 0.97 8.75 -2.51
N GLY A 119 0.36 9.75 -1.87
CA GLY A 119 -0.97 10.22 -2.26
C GLY A 119 -0.95 10.77 -3.69
N GLY A 120 -1.93 10.39 -4.51
CA GLY A 120 -2.04 10.81 -5.92
C GLY A 120 -1.02 10.18 -6.88
N ASN A 121 -0.16 9.27 -6.40
CA ASN A 121 0.81 8.58 -7.23
C ASN A 121 0.26 7.22 -7.71
N TYR A 122 0.59 6.85 -8.95
CA TYR A 122 0.17 5.60 -9.57
C TYR A 122 1.28 5.08 -10.48
N GLY A 123 1.26 3.78 -10.74
CA GLY A 123 2.02 3.14 -11.82
C GLY A 123 1.09 2.77 -12.97
N THR A 124 1.65 2.53 -14.14
CA THR A 124 0.91 2.04 -15.31
C THR A 124 1.51 0.73 -15.76
N VAL A 125 0.67 -0.29 -15.97
CA VAL A 125 1.12 -1.56 -16.54
C VAL A 125 1.44 -1.34 -18.01
N MET A 126 2.70 -1.48 -18.41
CA MET A 126 3.11 -1.24 -19.80
C MET A 126 3.11 -2.49 -20.67
N SER A 127 3.66 -3.60 -20.17
CA SER A 127 3.86 -4.83 -20.93
C SER A 127 3.87 -6.02 -19.98
N HIS A 128 3.32 -7.13 -20.42
CA HIS A 128 3.48 -8.43 -19.77
C HIS A 128 4.62 -9.23 -20.40
N GLY A 129 5.31 -10.03 -19.59
CA GLY A 129 6.26 -11.04 -20.04
C GLY A 129 5.97 -12.40 -19.39
N ASP A 130 6.77 -13.42 -19.70
CA ASP A 130 6.59 -14.79 -19.18
C ASP A 130 6.68 -14.87 -17.64
N LYS A 131 7.45 -13.96 -17.04
CA LYS A 131 7.48 -13.71 -15.60
C LYS A 131 7.16 -12.24 -15.36
N VAL A 132 6.07 -12.01 -14.61
CA VAL A 132 5.62 -10.66 -14.25
C VAL A 132 6.09 -10.39 -12.82
N ILE A 133 7.22 -9.68 -12.70
CA ILE A 133 7.80 -9.20 -11.44
C ILE A 133 8.13 -7.71 -11.66
N VAL A 134 8.07 -6.92 -10.59
CA VAL A 134 8.24 -5.46 -10.58
C VAL A 134 9.69 -5.06 -10.49
#